data_AF-A0A0H5MIF3-F1
#
_entry.id   AF-A0A0H5MIF3-F1
#
_cell.length_a   1.000
_cell.length_b   1.000
_cell.length_c   1.000
_cell.angle_alpha   90.00
_cell.angle_beta   90.00
_cell.angle_gamma   90.00
#
_symmetry.space_group_name_H-M   'P 1'
#
loop_
_entity.id
_entity.type
_entity.pdbx_description
1 polymer ?
#
loop_
_entity_poly.entity_id
_entity_poly.type
_entity_poly.pdbx_seq_one_letter_code
_entity_poly.pdbx_strand_id
1 'polypeptide(L)'
;MPSISLVRLSIFLSINFYGWKDKLCQFWEAKARYDQFFDAFGDPKGWWKGYKSGLSQAARRQAVATVNQPLKVVWVFMQPVSYRYFSKMFKDLKNINTRWVP
;
A
#
# COMPACT_ATOMS: atom_id res chain seq x y z
N MET A 1 -14.16 -18.51 9.58
CA MET A 1 -14.37 -17.16 10.15
C MET A 1 -13.05 -16.68 10.74
N PRO A 2 -12.53 -15.49 10.43
CA PRO A 2 -11.29 -15.04 11.04
C PRO A 2 -11.51 -14.80 12.54
N SER A 3 -10.56 -15.26 13.37
CA SER A 3 -10.58 -15.07 14.83
C SER A 3 -10.62 -13.58 15.19
N ILE A 4 -11.36 -13.24 16.25
CA ILE A 4 -11.50 -11.89 16.81
C ILE A 4 -10.12 -11.26 17.10
N SER A 5 -9.11 -12.06 17.43
CA SER A 5 -7.73 -11.62 17.67
C SER A 5 -7.04 -11.07 16.42
N LEU A 6 -7.29 -11.66 15.24
CA LEU A 6 -6.74 -11.20 13.96
C LEU A 6 -7.35 -9.88 13.52
N VAL A 7 -8.66 -9.70 13.75
CA VAL A 7 -9.35 -8.43 13.47
C VAL A 7 -8.78 -7.31 14.35
N ARG A 8 -8.56 -7.57 15.64
CA ARG A 8 -8.01 -6.58 16.58
C ARG A 8 -6.57 -6.20 16.24
N LEU A 9 -5.70 -7.17 15.92
CA LEU A 9 -4.34 -6.90 15.44
C LEU A 9 -4.32 -6.06 14.17
N SER A 10 -5.17 -6.37 13.19
CA SER A 10 -5.26 -5.59 11.96
C SER A 10 -5.67 -4.13 12.22
N ILE A 11 -6.59 -3.88 13.16
CA ILE A 11 -6.99 -2.52 13.57
C ILE A 11 -5.85 -1.79 14.30
N PHE A 12 -5.13 -2.45 15.22
CA PHE A 12 -3.99 -1.86 15.93
C PHE A 12 -2.81 -1.54 15.00
N LEU A 13 -2.50 -2.41 14.05
CA LEU A 13 -1.55 -2.16 12.97
C LEU A 13 -2.05 -1.00 12.08
N SER A 14 -3.35 -0.91 11.85
CA SER A 14 -3.94 0.17 11.06
C SER A 14 -3.88 1.54 11.71
N ILE A 15 -3.84 1.61 13.04
CA ILE A 15 -3.78 2.90 13.74
C ILE A 15 -2.33 3.41 13.85
N ASN A 16 -1.34 2.51 13.95
CA ASN A 16 0.06 2.89 14.16
C ASN A 16 0.87 3.10 12.85
N PHE A 17 0.52 2.38 11.78
CA PHE A 17 1.27 2.42 10.52
C PHE A 17 0.76 3.47 9.52
N TYR A 18 -0.41 4.06 9.75
CA TYR A 18 -0.99 5.06 8.86
C TYR A 18 -0.73 6.47 9.38
N GLY A 19 -0.50 7.41 8.45
CA GLY A 19 -0.41 8.83 8.75
C GLY A 19 0.97 9.45 8.53
N TRP A 20 1.09 10.69 9.00
CA TRP A 20 2.25 11.53 8.77
C TRP A 20 3.43 11.15 9.65
N LYS A 21 4.63 11.16 9.07
CA LYS A 21 5.91 10.91 9.73
C LYS A 21 6.79 12.14 9.56
N ASP A 22 6.65 13.10 10.47
CA ASP A 22 7.29 14.42 10.40
C ASP A 22 8.78 14.36 10.10
N LYS A 23 9.54 13.57 10.89
CA LYS A 23 10.99 13.47 10.79
C LYS A 23 11.49 12.89 9.46
N LEU A 24 10.61 12.20 8.72
CA LEU A 24 10.95 11.57 7.45
C LEU A 24 10.33 12.27 6.24
N CYS A 25 9.51 13.32 6.46
CA CYS A 25 8.67 13.94 5.43
C CYS A 25 7.86 12.89 4.65
N GLN A 26 7.25 11.94 5.38
CA GLN A 26 6.58 10.79 4.78
C GLN A 26 5.13 10.67 5.20
N PHE A 27 4.24 10.45 4.22
CA PHE A 27 2.86 10.05 4.50
C PHE A 27 2.70 8.55 4.28
N TRP A 28 2.37 7.81 5.33
CA TRP A 28 2.22 6.35 5.28
C TRP A 28 0.76 5.95 5.11
N GLU A 29 0.50 5.06 4.17
CA GLU A 29 -0.81 4.52 3.85
C GLU A 29 -0.71 3.00 3.84
N ALA A 30 -1.24 2.32 4.85
CA ALA A 30 -1.19 0.87 4.83
C ALA A 30 -2.28 0.24 3.95
N LYS A 31 -2.03 -1.01 3.57
CA LYS A 31 -2.84 -1.82 2.67
C LYS A 31 -2.93 -3.22 3.25
N ALA A 32 -4.09 -3.54 3.82
CA ALA A 32 -4.35 -4.81 4.48
C ALA A 32 -5.30 -5.68 3.64
N ARG A 33 -5.12 -6.99 3.70
CA ARG A 33 -6.02 -7.99 3.08
C ARG A 33 -6.13 -7.85 1.55
N TYR A 34 -5.07 -7.43 0.85
CA TYR A 34 -5.08 -7.36 -0.61
C TYR A 34 -4.77 -8.71 -1.27
N ASP A 35 -4.06 -9.62 -0.61
CA ASP A 35 -3.66 -10.91 -1.22
C ASP A 35 -4.89 -11.78 -1.56
N GLN A 36 -6.05 -11.54 -0.94
CA GLN A 36 -7.30 -12.22 -1.29
C GLN A 36 -7.74 -11.97 -2.74
N PHE A 37 -7.23 -10.91 -3.38
CA PHE A 37 -7.51 -10.54 -4.76
C PHE A 37 -6.55 -11.15 -5.78
N PHE A 38 -5.56 -11.90 -5.32
CA PHE A 38 -4.57 -12.55 -6.17
C PHE A 38 -4.79 -14.06 -6.17
N ASP A 39 -4.37 -14.71 -7.24
CA ASP A 39 -4.32 -16.16 -7.33
C ASP A 39 -3.01 -16.74 -6.73
N ALA A 40 -2.85 -18.05 -6.83
CA ALA A 40 -1.68 -18.76 -6.29
C ALA A 40 -0.36 -18.39 -7.00
N PHE A 41 -0.41 -17.83 -8.20
CA PHE A 41 0.75 -17.39 -8.97
C PHE A 41 1.11 -15.92 -8.69
N GLY A 42 0.27 -15.22 -7.94
CA GLY A 42 0.44 -13.80 -7.63
C GLY A 42 -0.12 -12.88 -8.70
N ASP A 43 -0.94 -13.40 -9.60
CA ASP A 43 -1.65 -12.61 -10.60
C ASP A 43 -2.99 -12.11 -10.04
N PRO A 44 -3.39 -10.87 -10.39
CA PRO A 44 -4.71 -10.35 -10.05
C PRO A 44 -5.81 -11.26 -10.60
N LYS A 45 -6.77 -11.65 -9.75
CA LYS A 45 -7.97 -12.36 -10.21
C LYS A 45 -8.68 -11.52 -11.27
N GLY A 46 -9.11 -12.15 -12.37
CA GLY A 46 -9.61 -11.43 -13.55
C GLY A 46 -10.78 -10.47 -13.29
N TRP A 47 -11.63 -10.77 -12.31
CA TRP A 47 -12.75 -9.92 -11.87
C TRP A 47 -12.31 -8.71 -11.04
N TRP A 48 -11.13 -8.75 -10.42
CA TRP A 48 -10.63 -7.66 -9.59
C TRP A 48 -9.88 -6.63 -10.44
N LYS A 49 -10.40 -5.39 -10.48
CA LYS A 49 -9.81 -4.27 -11.22
C LYS A 49 -9.13 -3.24 -10.32
N GLY A 50 -8.80 -3.61 -9.08
CA GLY A 50 -8.20 -2.71 -8.08
C GLY A 50 -6.83 -2.15 -8.48
N TYR A 51 -6.15 -2.76 -9.45
CA TYR A 51 -4.90 -2.20 -10.01
C TYR A 51 -5.11 -0.83 -10.67
N LYS A 52 -6.23 -0.62 -11.40
CA LYS A 52 -6.52 0.66 -12.06
C LYS A 52 -6.73 1.77 -11.04
N SER A 53 -7.53 1.49 -10.02
CA SER A 53 -7.79 2.45 -8.94
C SER A 53 -6.54 2.68 -8.09
N GLY A 54 -5.73 1.65 -7.85
CA GLY A 54 -4.45 1.75 -7.16
C GLY A 54 -3.46 2.67 -7.90
N LEU A 55 -3.28 2.45 -9.21
CA LEU A 55 -2.40 3.29 -10.04
C LEU A 55 -2.89 4.74 -10.12
N SER A 56 -4.19 4.96 -10.31
CA SER A 56 -4.78 6.31 -10.31
C SER A 56 -4.59 7.04 -8.97
N GLN A 57 -4.69 6.34 -7.85
CA GLN A 57 -4.42 6.90 -6.53
C GLN A 57 -2.93 7.23 -6.36
N ALA A 58 -2.04 6.30 -6.71
CA ALA A 58 -0.60 6.50 -6.62
C ALA A 58 -0.13 7.68 -7.51
N ALA A 59 -0.68 7.83 -8.72
CA ALA A 59 -0.38 8.96 -9.60
C ALA A 59 -0.81 10.31 -9.01
N ARG A 60 -2.01 10.39 -8.41
CA ARG A 60 -2.47 11.60 -7.72
C ARG A 60 -1.57 11.97 -6.53
N ARG A 61 -1.18 10.96 -5.74
CA ARG A 61 -0.25 11.13 -4.61
C ARG A 61 1.14 11.56 -5.08
N GLN A 62 1.64 10.98 -6.18
CA GLN A 62 2.90 11.35 -6.82
C GLN A 62 2.88 12.82 -7.23
N ALA A 63 1.80 13.31 -7.86
CA ALA A 63 1.68 14.70 -8.26
C ALA A 63 1.81 15.66 -7.06
N VAL A 64 1.06 15.39 -5.98
CA VAL A 64 1.14 16.18 -4.74
C VAL A 64 2.55 16.14 -4.14
N ALA A 65 3.15 14.96 -4.04
CA ALA A 65 4.51 14.79 -3.51
C ALA A 65 5.59 15.46 -4.38
N THR A 66 5.37 15.55 -5.69
CA THR A 66 6.31 16.20 -6.62
C THR A 66 6.38 17.71 -6.37
N VAL A 67 5.24 18.34 -6.08
CA VAL A 67 5.17 19.78 -5.78
C VAL A 67 5.68 20.10 -4.37
N ASN A 68 5.52 19.17 -3.41
CA ASN A 68 5.82 19.39 -2.00
C ASN A 68 7.11 18.67 -1.55
N GLN A 69 8.20 18.78 -2.31
CA GLN A 69 9.47 18.14 -1.91
C GLN A 69 9.92 18.63 -0.51
N PRO A 70 10.49 17.75 0.35
CA PRO A 70 10.94 16.38 0.07
C PRO A 70 9.89 15.28 0.33
N LEU A 71 8.59 15.62 0.30
CA LEU A 71 7.49 14.68 0.58
C LEU A 71 7.61 13.37 -0.20
N LYS A 72 7.47 12.26 0.53
CA LYS A 72 7.28 10.91 -0.04
C LYS A 72 6.01 10.28 0.50
N VAL A 73 5.34 9.47 -0.32
CA VAL A 73 4.20 8.66 0.12
C VAL A 73 4.65 7.21 0.19
N VAL A 74 4.33 6.52 1.28
CA VAL A 74 4.76 5.14 1.54
C VAL A 74 3.52 4.26 1.64
N TRP A 75 3.38 3.30 0.73
CA TRP A 75 2.35 2.29 0.77
C TRP A 75 2.84 1.06 1.53
N VAL A 76 2.28 0.81 2.71
CA VAL A 76 2.71 -0.26 3.62
C VAL A 76 1.78 -1.46 3.49
N PHE A 77 2.22 -2.51 2.82
CA PHE A 77 1.44 -3.72 2.63
C PHE A 77 1.64 -4.70 3.79
N MET A 78 0.54 -5.24 4.30
CA MET A 78 0.58 -6.28 5.35
C MET A 78 0.77 -7.70 4.80
N GLN A 79 0.82 -7.84 3.47
CA GLN A 79 0.88 -9.14 2.83
C GLN A 79 1.83 -9.11 1.62
N PRO A 80 2.59 -10.19 1.40
CA PRO A 80 3.73 -10.18 0.50
C PRO A 80 3.36 -10.21 -0.99
N VAL A 81 2.23 -10.81 -1.38
CA VAL A 81 1.87 -10.94 -2.81
C VAL A 81 1.48 -9.57 -3.37
N SER A 82 0.57 -8.89 -2.68
CA SER A 82 0.15 -7.53 -3.04
C SER A 82 1.32 -6.54 -2.98
N TYR A 83 2.20 -6.63 -1.98
CA TYR A 83 3.43 -5.84 -1.94
C TYR A 83 4.26 -5.99 -3.21
N ARG A 84 4.58 -7.23 -3.62
CA ARG A 84 5.40 -7.49 -4.82
C ARG A 84 4.76 -6.94 -6.08
N TYR A 85 3.46 -7.18 -6.24
CA TYR A 85 2.71 -6.70 -7.41
C TYR A 85 2.72 -5.18 -7.53
N PHE A 86 2.34 -4.46 -6.46
CA PHE A 86 2.30 -3.00 -6.47
C PHE A 86 3.68 -2.36 -6.50
N SER A 87 4.70 -3.00 -5.93
CA SER A 87 6.10 -2.53 -6.04
C SER A 87 6.57 -2.53 -7.49
N LYS A 88 6.25 -3.59 -8.25
CA LYS A 88 6.55 -3.63 -9.69
C LYS A 88 5.75 -2.57 -10.46
N MET A 89 4.48 -2.40 -10.13
CA MET A 89 3.61 -1.41 -10.78
C MET A 89 4.05 0.03 -10.53
N PHE A 90 4.55 0.35 -9.34
CA PHE A 90 4.92 1.72 -8.94
C PHE A 90 6.39 2.05 -9.18
N LYS A 91 7.14 1.18 -9.87
CA LYS A 91 8.59 1.32 -10.07
C LYS A 91 9.01 2.69 -10.62
N ASP A 92 8.20 3.30 -11.48
CA ASP A 92 8.52 4.56 -12.13
C ASP A 92 8.02 5.81 -11.37
N LEU A 93 7.31 5.62 -10.25
CA LEU A 93 6.79 6.70 -9.40
C LEU A 93 7.82 7.12 -8.34
N LYS A 94 8.67 8.10 -8.66
CA LYS A 94 9.83 8.54 -7.84
C LYS A 94 9.52 9.01 -6.41
N ASN A 95 8.27 9.36 -6.12
CA ASN A 95 7.83 9.85 -4.82
C ASN A 95 6.88 8.87 -4.10
N ILE A 96 6.63 7.70 -4.69
CA ILE A 96 5.85 6.62 -4.08
C ILE A 96 6.81 5.48 -3.74
N ASN A 97 6.89 5.15 -2.47
CA ASN A 97 7.62 3.97 -2.00
C ASN A 97 6.62 2.88 -1.59
N THR A 98 6.99 1.63 -1.78
CA THR A 98 6.25 0.49 -1.24
C THR A 98 7.08 -0.16 -0.14
N ARG A 99 6.43 -0.65 0.91
CA ARG A 99 7.05 -1.42 2.00
C ARG A 99 6.17 -2.60 2.37
N TRP A 100 6.78 -3.69 2.78
CA TRP A 100 6.09 -4.82 3.38
C TRP A 100 6.37 -4.88 4.88
N VAL A 101 5.33 -5.02 5.68
CA VAL A 101 5.40 -5.22 7.13
C VAL A 101 4.41 -6.34 7.47
N PRO A 102 4.86 -7.54 7.89
CA PRO A 102 3.98 -8.66 8.22
C PRO A 102 3.10 -8.41 9.46
#